data_AF-A0A0R3S9N6-F1
#
_entry.id   AF-A0A0R3S9N6-F1
#
_cell.length_a   1.000
_cell.length_b   1.000
_cell.length_c   1.000
_cell.angle_alpha   90.00
_cell.angle_beta   90.00
_cell.angle_gamma   90.00
#
_symmetry.space_group_name_H-M   'P 1'
#
loop_
_entity.id
_entity.type
_entity.pdbx_description
1 polymer ?
#
loop_
_entity_poly.entity_id
_entity_poly.type
_entity_poly.pdbx_seq_one_letter_code
_entity_poly.pdbx_strand_id
1 'polypeptide(L)'
;LTREIPSSSPTISTIDDDEEEDLVIALIKRTGCLDQHNAIMECMYNYKDWRKCQNEVKLFRQCMSKKEENAFKMPFLKNNLS
;
A
#
# COMPACT_ATOMS: atom_id res chain seq x y z
N LEU A 1 -3.71 -30.03 12.91
CA LEU A 1 -3.80 -29.55 11.51
C LEU A 1 -3.50 -28.06 11.49
N THR A 2 -2.22 -27.68 11.52
CA THR A 2 -1.82 -26.33 11.12
C THR A 2 -1.91 -26.30 9.59
N ARG A 3 -2.76 -25.41 9.08
CA ARG A 3 -2.97 -25.25 7.64
C ARG A 3 -1.87 -24.33 7.13
N GLU A 4 -0.72 -24.91 6.79
CA GLU A 4 0.34 -24.20 6.08
C GLU A 4 -0.23 -23.69 4.75
N ILE A 5 -0.21 -22.37 4.56
CA ILE A 5 -0.58 -21.72 3.30
C ILE A 5 0.59 -21.94 2.35
N PRO A 6 0.44 -22.64 1.20
CA PRO A 6 1.53 -22.83 0.28
C PRO A 6 1.89 -21.48 -0.36
N SER A 7 3.05 -20.97 0.03
CA SER A 7 3.77 -19.84 -0.57
C SER A 7 4.20 -20.19 -1.99
N SER A 8 3.24 -20.20 -2.93
CA SER A 8 3.54 -20.22 -4.37
C SER A 8 3.36 -18.82 -4.94
N SER A 9 4.31 -17.93 -4.66
CA SER A 9 4.58 -16.79 -5.55
C SER A 9 5.84 -17.14 -6.37
N PRO A 10 5.88 -16.91 -7.69
CA PRO A 10 7.03 -17.26 -8.50
C PRO A 10 8.26 -16.46 -8.05
N THR A 11 9.31 -17.18 -7.65
CA THR A 11 10.65 -16.64 -7.44
C THR A 11 11.16 -16.06 -8.76
N ILE A 12 11.27 -14.73 -8.86
CA ILE A 12 12.16 -14.12 -9.85
C ILE A 12 13.57 -14.14 -9.27
N SER A 13 14.46 -14.76 -10.02
CA SER A 13 15.85 -15.03 -9.69
C SER A 13 16.73 -13.78 -9.83
N THR A 14 17.64 -13.63 -8.86
CA THR A 14 18.86 -12.80 -8.83
C THR A 14 18.65 -11.29 -8.93
N ILE A 15 18.48 -10.65 -7.77
CA ILE A 15 18.87 -9.25 -7.57
C ILE A 15 20.05 -9.27 -6.61
N ASP A 16 21.17 -8.74 -7.07
CA ASP A 16 22.37 -8.48 -6.28
C ASP A 16 22.01 -7.71 -5.00
N ASP A 17 22.75 -7.94 -3.91
CA ASP A 17 22.56 -7.39 -2.55
C ASP A 17 22.72 -5.85 -2.45
N ASP A 18 22.20 -5.08 -3.40
CA ASP A 18 22.02 -3.63 -3.34
C ASP A 18 20.53 -3.32 -3.46
N GLU A 19 19.84 -3.42 -2.31
CA GLU A 19 18.54 -2.81 -2.00
C GLU A 19 17.49 -2.84 -3.12
N GLU A 20 16.90 -4.02 -3.39
CA GLU A 20 15.70 -4.12 -4.21
C GLU A 20 14.53 -3.44 -3.50
N GLU A 21 14.36 -2.14 -3.76
CA GLU A 21 13.30 -1.35 -3.17
C GLU A 21 11.95 -1.88 -3.66
N ASP A 22 11.10 -2.34 -2.73
CA ASP A 22 9.79 -2.91 -3.04
C ASP A 22 9.05 -2.01 -4.04
N LEU A 23 8.62 -2.61 -5.16
CA LEU A 23 7.91 -1.92 -6.23
C LEU A 23 6.73 -1.11 -5.68
N VAL A 24 6.01 -1.60 -4.67
CA VAL A 24 4.92 -0.87 -4.02
C VAL A 24 5.42 0.41 -3.37
N ILE A 25 6.54 0.35 -2.64
CA ILE A 25 7.16 1.49 -1.98
C ILE A 25 7.64 2.51 -3.02
N ALA A 26 8.32 2.07 -4.08
CA ALA A 26 8.74 2.95 -5.18
C ALA A 26 7.52 3.63 -5.83
N LEU A 27 6.42 2.89 -6.03
CA LEU A 27 5.18 3.43 -6.57
C LEU A 27 4.47 4.39 -5.61
N ILE A 28 4.64 4.25 -4.29
CA ILE A 28 4.11 5.21 -3.31
C ILE A 28 4.99 6.46 -3.26
N LYS A 29 6.32 6.33 -3.33
CA LYS A 29 7.26 7.47 -3.38
C LYS A 29 6.93 8.45 -4.51
N ARG A 30 6.69 7.97 -5.73
CA ARG A 30 6.29 8.83 -6.87
C ARG A 30 4.97 9.59 -6.65
N THR A 31 4.10 9.11 -5.76
CA THR A 31 2.85 9.82 -5.43
C THR A 31 3.09 10.98 -4.46
N GLY A 32 4.21 10.99 -3.72
CA GLY A 32 4.46 11.93 -2.64
C GLY A 32 3.71 11.60 -1.35
N CYS A 33 3.04 10.44 -1.28
CA CYS A 33 2.28 9.99 -0.10
C CYS A 33 3.06 9.01 0.78
N LEU A 34 4.40 9.00 0.68
CA LEU A 34 5.25 8.07 1.43
C LEU A 34 5.16 8.30 2.94
N ASP A 35 5.06 9.55 3.38
CA ASP A 35 5.01 9.87 4.81
C ASP A 35 3.75 9.26 5.47
N GLN A 36 2.60 9.35 4.80
CA GLN A 36 1.36 8.76 5.32
C GLN A 36 1.40 7.22 5.25
N HIS A 37 2.09 6.63 4.27
CA HIS A 37 2.36 5.20 4.27
C HIS A 37 3.21 4.79 5.48
N ASN A 38 4.30 5.51 5.74
CA ASN A 38 5.19 5.22 6.87
C ASN A 38 4.48 5.38 8.21
N ALA A 39 3.57 6.35 8.35
CA ALA A 39 2.73 6.51 9.53
C ALA A 39 1.84 5.27 9.79
N ILE A 40 1.30 4.64 8.73
CA ILE A 40 0.56 3.38 8.86
C ILE A 40 1.50 2.27 9.32
N MET A 41 2.68 2.15 8.72
CA MET A 41 3.67 1.12 9.08
C MET A 41 4.11 1.25 10.54
N GLU A 42 4.37 2.47 11.01
CA GLU A 42 4.69 2.76 12.40
C GLU A 42 3.52 2.41 13.34
N CYS A 43 2.29 2.79 12.97
CA CYS A 43 1.11 2.44 13.76
C CYS A 43 0.90 0.92 13.84
N MET A 44 1.09 0.20 12.72
CA MET A 44 1.04 -1.27 12.69
C MET A 44 2.14 -1.89 13.54
N TYR A 45 3.36 -1.33 13.51
CA TYR A 45 4.47 -1.81 14.32
C TYR A 45 4.17 -1.69 15.82
N ASN A 46 3.64 -0.53 16.24
CA ASN A 46 3.35 -0.22 17.63
C ASN A 46 2.14 -0.99 18.18
N TYR A 47 1.03 -1.01 17.45
CA TYR A 47 -0.23 -1.55 17.97
C TYR A 47 -0.55 -2.95 17.47
N LYS A 48 -0.06 -3.32 16.28
CA LYS A 48 -0.37 -4.58 15.59
C LYS A 48 -1.88 -4.84 15.46
N ASP A 49 -2.68 -3.76 15.49
CA ASP A 49 -4.13 -3.77 15.38
C ASP A 49 -4.57 -2.67 14.41
N TRP A 50 -5.04 -3.08 13.23
CA TRP A 50 -5.49 -2.18 12.18
C TRP A 50 -6.65 -1.28 12.60
N ARG A 51 -7.48 -1.71 13.58
CA ARG A 51 -8.59 -0.90 14.08
C ARG A 51 -8.10 0.36 14.79
N LYS A 52 -6.94 0.31 15.45
CA LYS A 52 -6.33 1.46 16.13
C LYS A 52 -5.67 2.43 15.16
N CYS A 53 -5.41 2.01 13.93
CA CYS A 53 -4.69 2.78 12.92
C CYS A 53 -5.60 3.31 11.80
N GLN A 54 -6.91 3.31 12.02
CA GLN A 54 -7.89 3.82 11.05
C GLN A 54 -7.64 5.29 10.68
N ASN A 55 -7.11 6.09 11.59
CA ASN A 55 -6.77 7.49 11.32
C ASN A 55 -5.65 7.60 10.27
N GLU A 56 -4.54 6.88 10.46
CA GLU A 56 -3.42 6.89 9.52
C GLU A 56 -3.82 6.36 8.14
N VAL A 57 -4.64 5.31 8.10
CA VAL A 57 -5.21 4.77 6.86
C VAL A 57 -6.08 5.82 6.15
N LYS A 58 -6.88 6.60 6.89
CA LYS A 58 -7.71 7.67 6.33
C LYS A 58 -6.85 8.79 5.74
N LEU A 59 -5.78 9.19 6.43
CA LEU A 59 -4.86 10.23 5.96
C LEU A 59 -4.12 9.80 4.68
N PHE A 60 -3.67 8.55 4.63
CA PHE A 60 -3.06 7.98 3.42
C PHE A 60 -4.02 7.97 2.24
N ARG A 61 -5.27 7.52 2.46
CA ARG A 61 -6.32 7.55 1.43
C ARG A 61 -6.56 8.97 0.92
N GLN A 62 -6.66 9.95 1.83
CA GLN A 62 -6.83 11.35 1.44
C GLN A 62 -5.64 11.87 0.62
N CYS A 63 -4.41 11.49 0.97
CA CYS A 63 -3.24 11.86 0.18
C CYS A 63 -3.32 11.30 -1.24
N MET A 64 -3.62 10.01 -1.37
CA MET A 64 -3.74 9.34 -2.67
C MET A 64 -4.88 9.92 -3.52
N SER A 65 -6.04 10.18 -2.91
CA SER A 65 -7.20 10.77 -3.61
C SER A 65 -6.96 12.21 -4.09
N LYS A 66 -6.17 13.02 -3.38
CA LYS A 66 -5.80 14.38 -3.85
C LYS A 66 -4.98 14.35 -5.14
N LYS A 67 -4.26 13.25 -5.42
CA LYS A 67 -3.57 13.05 -6.70
C LYS A 67 -4.47 12.47 -7.79
N GLU A 68 -5.58 11.80 -7.45
CA GLU A 68 -6.52 11.32 -8.47
C GLU A 68 -7.18 12.48 -9.25
N GLU A 69 -7.37 13.63 -8.61
CA GLU A 69 -7.91 14.84 -9.27
C GLU A 69 -6.97 15.42 -10.34
N ASN A 70 -5.65 15.21 -10.23
CA ASN A 70 -4.66 15.73 -11.17
C ASN A 70 -3.96 14.67 -12.05
N ALA A 71 -4.05 13.38 -11.72
CA ALA A 71 -3.32 12.33 -12.45
C ALA A 71 -4.13 11.04 -12.71
N PHE A 72 -5.40 10.95 -12.31
CA PHE A 72 -6.14 9.70 -12.41
C PHE A 72 -7.65 9.91 -12.66
N LYS A 73 -8.01 10.42 -13.84
CA LYS A 73 -9.29 10.03 -14.46
C LYS A 73 -9.19 8.55 -14.87
N MET A 74 -9.30 7.63 -13.91
CA MET A 74 -9.51 6.21 -14.22
C MET A 74 -11.00 5.88 -14.15
N PRO A 75 -11.62 5.43 -15.26
CA PRO A 75 -13.07 5.31 -15.37
C PRO A 75 -13.64 3.98 -14.82
N PHE A 76 -13.05 3.36 -13.79
CA PHE A 76 -13.38 1.96 -13.47
C PHE A 76 -14.32 1.69 -12.30
N LEU A 77 -14.90 2.69 -11.63
CA LEU A 77 -15.96 2.43 -10.61
C LEU A 77 -17.13 3.39 -10.74
N LYS A 78 -17.81 3.34 -11.88
CA LYS A 78 -19.20 3.80 -12.02
C LYS A 78 -20.01 2.71 -12.72
N ASN A 79 -20.31 1.60 -12.04
CA ASN A 79 -21.31 0.62 -12.49
C ASN A 79 -21.67 -0.36 -11.35
N ASN A 80 -22.37 0.10 -10.31
CA ASN A 80 -23.42 -0.67 -9.58
C ASN A 80 -23.99 0.16 -8.42
N LEU A 81 -24.77 1.17 -8.76
CA LEU A 81 -25.85 1.61 -7.89
C LEU A 81 -27.08 1.66 -8.79
N SER A 82 -27.83 0.55 -8.78
CA SER A 82 -29.21 0.53 -9.26
C SER A 82 -30.12 1.20 -8.25
#